data_AF-A0A970PWN9-F1
#
_entry.id   AF-A0A970PWN9-F1
#
_cell.length_a   1.000
_cell.length_b   1.000
_cell.length_c   1.000
_cell.angle_alpha   90.00
_cell.angle_beta   90.00
_cell.angle_gamma   90.00
#
_symmetry.space_group_name_H-M   'P 1'
#
loop_
_entity.id
_entity.type
_entity.pdbx_description
1 polymer ?
#
loop_
_entity_poly.entity_id
_entity_poly.type
_entity_poly.pdbx_seq_one_letter_code
_entity_poly.pdbx_strand_id
1 'polypeptide(L)'
;MKNNRTARIFILIFVLSFSLISCNNSQDEERENYLNAYKEILLVRLNDSDSTIANKKINHIYAKYGFTKESFTKTFKKLSKNPEEYLSILDSLRQQIINEMSNKK
;
A
#
# COMPACT_ATOMS: atom_id res chain seq x y z
N MET A 1 55.38 7.09 4.58
CA MET A 1 54.33 6.34 5.30
C MET A 1 53.08 7.20 5.63
N LYS A 2 52.63 8.07 4.70
CA LYS A 2 51.58 9.10 4.96
C LYS A 2 50.23 8.85 4.25
N ASN A 3 50.15 7.89 3.32
CA ASN A 3 48.99 7.70 2.43
C ASN A 3 47.84 6.87 3.02
N ASN A 4 48.08 6.08 4.07
CA ASN A 4 47.09 5.11 4.53
C ASN A 4 46.00 5.74 5.42
N ARG A 5 46.26 6.91 6.02
CA ARG A 5 45.29 7.60 6.89
C ARG A 5 44.24 8.38 6.08
N THR A 6 44.66 9.04 4.99
CA THR A 6 43.75 9.76 4.10
C THR A 6 42.87 8.80 3.30
N ALA A 7 43.42 7.68 2.83
CA ALA A 7 42.66 6.63 2.14
C ALA A 7 41.54 6.04 3.02
N ARG A 8 41.81 5.81 4.32
CA ARG A 8 40.80 5.32 5.28
C ARG A 8 39.66 6.30 5.51
N ILE A 9 39.95 7.60 5.52
CA ILE A 9 38.94 8.67 5.67
C ILE A 9 38.04 8.73 4.42
N PHE A 10 38.63 8.64 3.23
CA PHE A 10 37.86 8.60 1.98
C PHE A 10 36.95 7.35 1.88
N ILE A 11 37.42 6.19 2.34
CA ILE A 11 36.60 4.96 2.40
C ILE A 11 35.41 5.13 3.35
N LEU A 12 35.63 5.73 4.53
CA LEU A 12 34.54 5.98 5.50
C LEU A 12 33.49 6.93 4.93
N ILE A 13 33.90 7.99 4.23
CA ILE A 13 32.99 8.95 3.58
C ILE A 13 32.20 8.28 2.45
N PHE A 14 32.83 7.38 1.70
CA PHE A 14 32.18 6.63 0.61
C PHE A 14 31.13 5.63 1.12
N VAL A 15 31.43 4.94 2.23
CA VAL A 15 30.48 4.01 2.88
C VAL A 15 29.30 4.75 3.51
N LEU A 16 29.52 5.92 4.12
CA LEU A 16 28.46 6.73 4.73
C LEU A 16 27.49 7.32 3.68
N SER A 17 28.01 7.64 2.48
CA SER A 17 27.22 8.23 1.39
C SER A 17 26.26 7.22 0.73
N PHE A 18 26.55 5.92 0.81
CA PHE A 18 25.72 4.87 0.19
C PHE A 18 24.44 4.54 0.96
N SER A 19 24.32 4.99 2.23
CA SER A 19 23.16 4.68 3.08
C SER A 19 21.93 5.55 2.83
N LEU A 20 22.01 6.56 1.95
CA LEU A 20 20.93 7.54 1.75
C LEU A 20 19.98 7.24 0.56
N ILE A 21 20.21 6.19 -0.22
CA ILE A 21 19.45 5.92 -1.47
C ILE A 21 18.25 4.97 -1.27
N SER A 22 17.87 4.64 -0.03
CA SER A 22 16.82 3.63 0.21
C SER A 22 15.74 4.16 1.14
N CYS A 23 14.73 4.89 0.60
CA CYS A 23 13.44 5.05 1.28
C CYS A 23 12.31 5.78 0.52
N ASN A 24 12.20 5.70 -0.83
CA ASN A 24 11.06 6.34 -1.53
C ASN A 24 10.04 5.35 -2.14
N ASN A 25 10.43 4.12 -2.48
CA ASN A 25 9.53 3.16 -3.17
C ASN A 25 8.43 2.56 -2.28
N SER A 26 8.64 2.51 -0.96
CA SER A 26 7.74 1.79 -0.05
C SER A 26 6.37 2.45 0.10
N GLN A 27 6.29 3.77 -0.09
CA GLN A 27 5.04 4.52 0.08
C GLN A 27 4.07 4.32 -1.10
N ASP A 28 4.61 4.27 -2.32
CA ASP A 28 3.80 4.03 -3.52
C ASP A 28 3.26 2.60 -3.53
N GLU A 29 4.09 1.63 -3.13
CA GLU A 29 3.70 0.23 -2.96
C GLU A 29 2.63 0.05 -1.86
N GLU A 30 2.80 0.69 -0.69
CA GLU A 30 1.78 0.65 0.38
C GLU A 30 0.43 1.20 -0.11
N ARG A 31 0.45 2.32 -0.85
CA ARG A 31 -0.74 2.92 -1.44
C ARG A 31 -1.40 1.96 -2.42
N GLU A 32 -0.64 1.40 -3.36
CA GLU A 32 -1.17 0.47 -4.37
C GLU A 32 -1.80 -0.76 -3.71
N ASN A 33 -1.10 -1.38 -2.76
CA ASN A 33 -1.59 -2.52 -2.00
C ASN A 33 -2.87 -2.18 -1.23
N TYR A 34 -2.96 -1.00 -0.62
CA TYR A 34 -4.18 -0.55 0.05
C TYR A 34 -5.37 -0.46 -0.91
N LEU A 35 -5.18 0.11 -2.11
CA LEU A 35 -6.25 0.27 -3.09
C LEU A 35 -6.74 -1.07 -3.64
N ASN A 36 -5.83 -1.99 -3.92
CA ASN A 36 -6.17 -3.34 -4.36
C ASN A 36 -6.92 -4.11 -3.27
N ALA A 37 -6.47 -4.05 -2.02
CA ALA A 37 -7.17 -4.64 -0.89
C ALA A 37 -8.57 -4.04 -0.71
N TYR A 38 -8.71 -2.72 -0.80
CA TYR A 38 -10.00 -2.05 -0.66
C TYR A 38 -10.99 -2.46 -1.75
N LYS A 39 -10.52 -2.59 -3.00
CA LYS A 39 -11.33 -3.10 -4.12
C LYS A 39 -11.87 -4.50 -3.85
N GLU A 40 -11.02 -5.44 -3.43
CA GLU A 40 -11.45 -6.80 -3.10
C GLU A 40 -12.43 -6.84 -1.92
N ILE A 41 -12.22 -5.99 -0.91
CA ILE A 41 -13.16 -5.87 0.23
C ILE A 41 -14.53 -5.40 -0.26
N LEU A 42 -14.60 -4.42 -1.16
CA LEU A 42 -15.87 -3.97 -1.74
C LEU A 42 -16.56 -5.10 -2.51
N LEU A 43 -15.83 -5.87 -3.31
CA LEU A 43 -16.38 -7.01 -4.04
C LEU A 43 -16.93 -8.08 -3.08
N VAL A 44 -16.21 -8.40 -2.00
CA VAL A 44 -16.71 -9.33 -0.97
C VAL A 44 -18.00 -8.81 -0.34
N ARG A 45 -18.04 -7.52 0.03
CA ARG A 45 -19.22 -6.91 0.65
C ARG A 45 -20.44 -6.84 -0.28
N LEU A 46 -20.22 -6.75 -1.59
CA LEU A 46 -21.29 -6.76 -2.57
C LEU A 46 -21.85 -8.17 -2.82
N ASN A 47 -20.99 -9.20 -2.78
CA ASN A 47 -21.38 -10.57 -3.12
C ASN A 47 -21.85 -11.40 -1.92
N ASP A 48 -21.37 -11.10 -0.71
CA ASP A 48 -21.69 -11.85 0.50
C ASP A 48 -22.57 -11.02 1.44
N SER A 49 -23.85 -11.39 1.53
CA SER A 49 -24.80 -10.79 2.50
C SER A 49 -24.55 -11.24 3.94
N ASP A 50 -23.94 -12.41 4.15
CA ASP A 50 -23.53 -12.89 5.47
C ASP A 50 -22.26 -12.17 5.94
N SER A 51 -22.44 -11.29 6.93
CA SER A 51 -21.35 -10.50 7.53
C SER A 51 -20.24 -11.34 8.15
N THR A 52 -20.53 -12.53 8.67
CA THR A 52 -19.53 -13.42 9.30
C THR A 52 -18.63 -14.03 8.23
N ILE A 53 -19.23 -14.53 7.14
CA ILE A 53 -18.49 -15.09 6.00
C ILE A 53 -17.65 -13.99 5.34
N ALA A 54 -18.25 -12.82 5.11
CA ALA A 54 -17.57 -11.66 4.55
C ALA A 54 -16.36 -11.24 5.39
N ASN A 55 -16.51 -11.18 6.73
CA ASN A 55 -15.42 -10.80 7.63
C ASN A 55 -14.25 -11.79 7.60
N LYS A 56 -14.52 -13.10 7.48
CA LYS A 56 -13.45 -14.11 7.30
C LYS A 56 -12.66 -13.86 6.02
N LYS A 57 -13.36 -13.65 4.89
CA LYS A 57 -12.72 -13.32 3.60
C LYS A 57 -11.91 -12.03 3.67
N ILE A 58 -12.43 -10.99 4.32
CA ILE A 58 -11.74 -9.71 4.51
C ILE A 58 -10.44 -9.86 5.30
N ASN A 59 -10.42 -10.71 6.34
CA ASN A 59 -9.18 -10.98 7.08
C ASN A 59 -8.10 -11.61 6.18
N HIS A 60 -8.48 -12.50 5.26
CA HIS A 60 -7.55 -13.05 4.28
C HIS A 60 -7.06 -11.98 3.29
N ILE A 61 -7.92 -11.05 2.88
CA ILE A 61 -7.53 -9.93 2.00
C ILE A 61 -6.50 -9.05 2.69
N TYR A 62 -6.69 -8.70 3.98
CA TYR A 62 -5.67 -7.93 4.70
C TYR A 62 -4.30 -8.61 4.65
N ALA A 63 -4.24 -9.90 5.01
CA ALA A 63 -2.99 -10.65 5.01
C ALA A 63 -2.36 -10.75 3.61
N LYS A 64 -3.18 -10.95 2.56
CA LYS A 64 -2.72 -11.03 1.16
C LYS A 64 -1.96 -9.78 0.72
N TYR A 65 -2.37 -8.61 1.19
CA TYR A 65 -1.77 -7.32 0.83
C TYR A 65 -0.83 -6.77 1.91
N GLY A 66 -0.40 -7.60 2.87
CA GLY A 66 0.56 -7.20 3.90
C GLY A 66 -0.01 -6.30 4.99
N PHE A 67 -1.33 -6.24 5.13
CA PHE A 67 -2.01 -5.45 6.15
C PHE A 67 -2.48 -6.29 7.34
N THR A 68 -2.50 -5.65 8.50
CA THR A 68 -3.43 -5.98 9.58
C THR A 68 -4.64 -5.06 9.47
N LYS A 69 -5.73 -5.38 10.17
CA LYS A 69 -6.89 -4.48 10.24
C LYS A 69 -6.49 -3.08 10.76
N GLU A 70 -5.58 -3.03 11.73
CA GLU A 70 -5.11 -1.77 12.31
C GLU A 70 -4.27 -0.97 11.32
N SER A 71 -3.27 -1.60 10.68
CA SER A 71 -2.44 -0.91 9.68
C SER A 71 -3.26 -0.44 8.49
N PHE A 72 -4.22 -1.25 8.00
CA PHE A 72 -5.15 -0.84 6.96
C PHE A 72 -5.95 0.41 7.33
N THR A 73 -6.46 0.45 8.57
CA THR A 73 -7.20 1.61 9.09
C THR A 73 -6.29 2.84 9.22
N LYS A 74 -5.03 2.65 9.59
CA LYS A 74 -4.03 3.72 9.66
C LYS A 74 -3.73 4.28 8.27
N THR A 75 -3.56 3.41 7.27
CA THR A 75 -3.33 3.82 5.87
C THR A 75 -4.55 4.55 5.31
N PHE A 76 -5.78 4.08 5.59
CA PHE A 76 -7.02 4.81 5.29
C PHE A 76 -6.96 6.24 5.86
N LYS A 77 -6.69 6.37 7.18
CA LYS A 77 -6.59 7.68 7.84
C LYS A 77 -5.49 8.57 7.26
N LYS A 78 -4.39 7.99 6.77
CA LYS A 78 -3.29 8.73 6.12
C LYS A 78 -3.74 9.28 4.78
N LEU A 79 -4.37 8.45 3.94
CA LEU A 79 -4.82 8.80 2.60
C LEU A 79 -6.03 9.75 2.63
N SER A 80 -6.94 9.59 3.60
CA SER A 80 -8.12 10.43 3.75
C SER A 80 -7.81 11.86 4.22
N LYS A 81 -6.55 12.19 4.53
CA LYS A 81 -6.14 13.57 4.88
C LYS A 81 -6.25 14.52 3.69
N ASN A 82 -6.16 14.01 2.47
CA ASN A 82 -6.43 14.76 1.25
C ASN A 82 -7.76 14.27 0.64
N PRO A 83 -8.89 14.85 1.04
CA PRO A 83 -10.21 14.30 0.71
C PRO A 83 -10.50 14.30 -0.79
N GLU A 84 -10.05 15.30 -1.55
CA GLU A 84 -10.26 15.37 -3.00
C GLU A 84 -9.56 14.22 -3.74
N GLU A 85 -8.29 14.00 -3.43
CA GLU A 85 -7.50 12.90 -4.00
C GLU A 85 -8.09 11.55 -3.58
N TYR A 86 -8.47 11.41 -2.32
CA TYR A 86 -9.07 10.17 -1.82
C TYR A 86 -10.41 9.85 -2.49
N LEU A 87 -11.28 10.85 -2.69
CA LEU A 87 -12.55 10.69 -3.39
C LEU A 87 -12.35 10.31 -4.87
N SER A 88 -11.42 10.98 -5.56
CA SER A 88 -11.07 10.65 -6.94
C SER A 88 -10.63 9.19 -7.11
N ILE A 89 -9.82 8.69 -6.16
CA ILE A 89 -9.37 7.31 -6.16
C ILE A 89 -10.55 6.35 -5.90
N LEU A 90 -11.41 6.66 -4.93
CA LEU A 90 -12.59 5.84 -4.63
C LEU A 90 -13.55 5.74 -5.82
N ASP A 91 -13.77 6.85 -6.52
CA ASP A 91 -14.63 6.88 -7.69
C ASP A 91 -14.02 6.07 -8.84
N SER A 92 -12.70 6.18 -9.04
CA SER A 92 -11.99 5.33 -10.01
C SER A 92 -12.12 3.84 -9.68
N LEU A 93 -11.99 3.45 -8.42
CA LEU A 93 -12.18 2.07 -7.97
C LEU A 93 -13.62 1.56 -8.19
N ARG A 94 -14.62 2.39 -7.91
CA ARG A 94 -16.02 2.05 -8.19
C ARG A 94 -16.26 1.81 -9.67
N GLN A 95 -15.72 2.67 -10.55
CA GLN A 95 -15.84 2.49 -12.00
C GLN A 95 -15.19 1.18 -12.47
N GLN A 96 -14.03 0.82 -11.93
CA GLN A 96 -13.40 -0.48 -12.24
C GLN A 96 -14.29 -1.66 -11.82
N ILE A 97 -14.86 -1.62 -10.62
CA ILE A 97 -15.75 -2.68 -10.12
C ILE A 97 -17.00 -2.80 -11.01
N ILE A 98 -17.61 -1.67 -11.38
CA ILE A 98 -18.78 -1.65 -12.28
C ILE A 98 -18.43 -2.29 -13.63
N ASN A 99 -17.29 -1.93 -14.22
CA ASN A 99 -16.84 -2.48 -15.50
C ASN A 99 -16.56 -4.00 -15.41
N GLU A 100 -15.92 -4.45 -14.34
CA GLU A 100 -15.66 -5.88 -14.10
C GLU A 100 -16.94 -6.68 -13.94
N MET A 101 -17.95 -6.13 -13.26
CA MET A 101 -19.26 -6.78 -13.13
C MET A 101 -20.04 -6.78 -14.45
N SER A 102 -19.93 -5.71 -15.25
CA SER A 102 -20.58 -5.62 -16.56
C SER A 102 -20.00 -6.59 -17.59
N ASN A 103 -18.68 -6.79 -17.60
CA ASN A 103 -17.99 -7.70 -18.54
C ASN A 103 -18.08 -9.18 -18.15
N LYS A 104 -18.64 -9.50 -16.97
CA LYS A 104 -18.85 -10.88 -16.49
C LYS A 104 -20.22 -11.48 -16.87
N LYS A 105 -21.06 -10.72 -17.58
CA LYS A 105 -22.34 -11.17 -18.16
C LYS A 105 -22.15 -11.66 -19.59
#